data_AF-A0A7S3HWI0-F1
#
_entry.id   AF-A0A7S3HWI0-F1
#
_cell.length_a   1.000
_cell.length_b   1.000
_cell.length_c   1.000
_cell.angle_alpha   90.00
_cell.angle_beta   90.00
_cell.angle_gamma   90.00
#
_symmetry.space_group_name_H-M   'P 1'
#
loop_
_entity.id
_entity.type
_entity.pdbx_description
1 polymer ?
#
loop_
_entity_poly.entity_id
_entity_poly.type
_entity_poly.pdbx_seq_one_letter_code
_entity_poly.pdbx_strand_id
1 'polypeptide(L)'
;MFMSLSNDVEETAKFIKSVTYHLHPTFKPSVIKVSEAPFLLSRLGWGYFDVEMEVEFQPSTGLGKKNLVHELCFDEDGKTQSFLIEANAENDANFAASLAAQMDKLTVSK
;
A
#
# COMPACT_ATOMS: atom_id res chain seq x y z
N MET A 1 -8.94 5.67 -5.61
CA MET A 1 -8.09 5.26 -4.46
C MET A 1 -6.72 4.89 -4.99
N PHE A 2 -5.65 5.27 -4.29
CA PHE A 2 -4.29 4.83 -4.58
C PHE A 2 -3.56 4.54 -3.25
N MET A 3 -2.43 3.86 -3.31
CA MET A 3 -1.58 3.55 -2.16
C MET A 3 -0.14 4.00 -2.45
N SER A 4 0.43 4.77 -1.53
CA SER A 4 1.82 5.21 -1.58
C SER A 4 2.45 5.10 -0.20
N LEU A 5 3.74 4.76 -0.17
CA LEU A 5 4.60 4.97 0.97
C LEU A 5 5.16 6.39 0.87
N SER A 6 5.02 7.16 1.94
CA SER A 6 5.56 8.53 2.05
C SER A 6 5.17 9.49 0.90
N ASN A 7 4.09 9.21 0.17
CA ASN A 7 3.71 9.92 -1.06
C ASN A 7 4.76 9.87 -2.20
N ASP A 8 5.67 8.89 -2.19
CA ASP A 8 6.68 8.69 -3.23
C ASP A 8 6.38 7.42 -4.03
N VAL A 9 6.08 7.57 -5.32
CA VAL A 9 5.70 6.45 -6.20
C VAL A 9 6.86 5.49 -6.45
N GLU A 10 8.07 6.00 -6.64
CA GLU A 10 9.26 5.18 -6.91
C GLU A 10 9.68 4.40 -5.68
N GLU A 11 9.61 5.03 -4.50
CA GLU A 11 9.82 4.36 -3.23
C GLU A 11 8.78 3.26 -3.02
N THR A 12 7.50 3.58 -3.26
CA THR A 12 6.42 2.61 -3.06
C THR A 12 6.64 1.33 -3.87
N ALA A 13 7.06 1.44 -5.14
CA ALA A 13 7.33 0.30 -6.00
C ALA A 13 8.47 -0.62 -5.50
N LYS A 14 9.41 -0.09 -4.69
CA LYS A 14 10.53 -0.86 -4.12
C LYS A 14 10.10 -1.74 -2.95
N PHE A 15 9.02 -1.38 -2.28
CA PHE A 15 8.53 -2.07 -1.09
C PHE A 15 7.27 -2.89 -1.33
N ILE A 16 6.35 -2.39 -2.17
CA ILE A 16 5.08 -3.03 -2.46
C ILE A 16 5.18 -3.68 -3.84
N LYS A 17 4.85 -4.96 -3.91
CA LYS A 17 4.79 -5.73 -5.15
C LYS A 17 3.44 -5.59 -5.82
N SER A 18 2.35 -5.62 -5.05
CA SER A 18 1.01 -5.45 -5.57
C SER A 18 -0.01 -5.20 -4.47
N VAL A 19 -1.14 -4.58 -4.85
CA VAL A 19 -2.32 -4.44 -3.99
C VAL A 19 -3.50 -5.13 -4.66
N THR A 20 -4.21 -5.98 -3.91
CA THR A 20 -5.46 -6.61 -4.35
C THR A 20 -6.63 -5.96 -3.64
N TYR A 21 -7.50 -5.30 -4.39
CA TYR A 21 -8.70 -4.64 -3.91
C TYR A 21 -9.89 -5.59 -3.98
N HIS A 22 -10.57 -5.78 -2.85
CA HIS A 22 -11.82 -6.51 -2.73
C HIS A 22 -12.96 -5.50 -2.62
N LEU A 23 -13.54 -5.18 -3.77
CA LEU A 23 -14.68 -4.27 -3.90
C LEU A 23 -15.98 -4.97 -3.51
N HIS A 24 -17.00 -4.16 -3.26
CA HIS A 24 -18.36 -4.65 -3.05
C HIS A 24 -18.81 -5.60 -4.19
N PRO A 25 -19.57 -6.67 -3.92
CA PRO A 25 -19.94 -7.69 -4.94
C PRO A 25 -20.68 -7.16 -6.18
N THR A 26 -21.26 -5.96 -6.11
CA THR A 26 -21.92 -5.32 -7.25
C THR A 26 -20.94 -4.83 -8.32
N PHE A 27 -19.66 -4.66 -7.99
CA PHE A 27 -18.62 -4.30 -8.97
C PHE A 27 -18.21 -5.53 -9.79
N LYS A 28 -17.95 -5.31 -11.08
CA LYS A 28 -17.47 -6.37 -11.99
C LYS A 28 -16.21 -5.89 -12.74
N PRO A 29 -15.05 -6.52 -12.53
CA PRO A 29 -14.75 -7.51 -11.48
C PRO A 29 -14.78 -6.89 -10.07
N SER A 30 -15.13 -7.69 -9.06
CA SER A 30 -15.13 -7.27 -7.64
C SER A 30 -13.77 -7.45 -6.97
N VAL A 31 -12.90 -8.33 -7.50
CA VAL A 31 -11.53 -8.51 -7.00
C VAL A 31 -10.57 -8.06 -8.09
N ILE A 32 -9.70 -7.10 -7.76
CA ILE A 32 -8.78 -6.48 -8.73
C ILE A 32 -7.39 -6.42 -8.12
N LYS A 33 -6.43 -7.06 -8.79
CA LYS A 33 -5.00 -6.95 -8.46
C LYS A 33 -4.35 -5.85 -9.30
N VAL A 34 -3.65 -4.93 -8.65
CA VAL A 34 -2.85 -3.87 -9.28
C VAL A 34 -1.40 -4.05 -8.83
N SER A 35 -0.47 -4.07 -9.79
CA SER A 35 0.95 -4.35 -9.52
C SER A 35 1.89 -3.18 -9.81
N GLU A 36 1.35 -2.06 -10.31
CA GLU A 36 2.13 -0.87 -10.62
C GLU A 36 1.81 0.25 -9.64
N ALA A 37 2.84 0.83 -9.02
CA ALA A 37 2.70 2.01 -8.16
C ALA A 37 2.16 3.21 -9.00
N PRO A 38 1.28 4.05 -8.45
CA PRO A 38 0.83 4.12 -7.04
C PRO A 38 -0.36 3.21 -6.72
N PHE A 39 -0.50 2.09 -7.43
CA PHE A 39 -1.58 1.11 -7.25
C PHE A 39 -2.96 1.75 -7.41
N LEU A 40 -3.08 2.67 -8.38
CA LEU A 40 -4.31 3.43 -8.60
C LEU A 40 -5.45 2.52 -9.06
N LEU A 41 -6.56 2.56 -8.33
CA LEU A 41 -7.83 2.00 -8.75
C LEU A 41 -8.89 3.11 -8.88
N SER A 42 -9.52 3.17 -10.05
CA SER A 42 -10.64 4.05 -10.36
C SER A 42 -11.87 3.25 -10.81
N ARG A 43 -13.01 3.48 -10.19
CA ARG A 43 -14.32 2.85 -10.47
C ARG A 43 -15.44 3.83 -10.14
N LEU A 44 -16.59 3.63 -10.78
CA LEU A 44 -17.83 4.36 -10.46
C LEU A 44 -18.65 3.53 -9.46
N GLY A 45 -18.92 4.11 -8.28
CA GLY A 45 -19.69 3.49 -7.21
C GLY A 45 -20.95 4.29 -6.87
N TRP A 46 -21.83 3.69 -6.08
CA TRP A 46 -23.14 4.26 -5.73
C TRP A 46 -23.27 4.67 -4.26
N GLY A 47 -22.27 4.38 -3.42
CA GLY A 47 -22.38 4.62 -1.99
C GLY A 47 -21.09 4.37 -1.23
N TYR A 48 -21.22 4.35 0.10
CA TYR A 48 -20.11 4.21 1.03
C TYR A 48 -19.95 2.74 1.40
N PHE A 49 -18.72 2.26 1.47
CA PHE A 49 -18.43 0.88 1.85
C PHE A 49 -16.96 0.71 2.20
N ASP A 50 -16.69 -0.28 3.03
CA ASP A 50 -15.32 -0.72 3.29
C ASP A 50 -14.78 -1.51 2.10
N VAL A 51 -13.53 -1.21 1.75
CA VAL A 51 -12.74 -1.92 0.75
C VAL A 51 -11.61 -2.62 1.48
N GLU A 52 -11.65 -3.95 1.47
CA GLU A 52 -10.53 -4.77 1.92
C GLU A 52 -9.42 -4.76 0.87
N MET A 53 -8.18 -4.66 1.34
CA MET A 53 -6.99 -4.57 0.50
C MET A 53 -5.94 -5.55 1.01
N GLU A 54 -5.52 -6.48 0.15
CA GLU A 54 -4.35 -7.33 0.41
C GLU A 54 -3.11 -6.66 -0.22
N VAL A 55 -2.21 -6.16 0.63
CA VAL A 55 -0.93 -5.58 0.22
C VAL A 55 0.13 -6.67 0.26
N GLU A 56 0.63 -7.05 -0.90
CA GLU A 56 1.76 -7.97 -1.05
C GLU A 56 3.04 -7.13 -1.10
N PHE A 57 3.88 -7.24 -0.07
CA PHE A 57 5.19 -6.59 -0.06
C PHE A 57 6.20 -7.39 -0.90
N GLN A 58 7.24 -6.70 -1.36
CA GLN A 58 8.34 -7.34 -2.07
C GLN A 58 9.00 -8.40 -1.17
N PRO A 59 9.41 -9.57 -1.70
CA PRO A 59 10.05 -10.61 -0.89
C PRO A 59 11.28 -10.13 -0.12
N SER A 60 12.00 -9.14 -0.66
CA SER A 60 13.14 -8.48 -0.01
C SER A 60 12.76 -7.74 1.28
N THR A 61 11.49 -7.45 1.53
CA THR A 61 11.05 -6.81 2.77
C THR A 61 10.78 -7.80 3.89
N GLY A 62 10.59 -9.09 3.60
CA GLY A 62 10.19 -10.09 4.61
C GLY A 62 8.77 -9.92 5.20
N LEU A 63 8.12 -8.77 5.01
CA LEU A 63 6.81 -8.42 5.58
C LEU A 63 5.65 -9.31 5.11
N GLY A 64 5.82 -9.99 3.98
CA GLY A 64 4.80 -10.86 3.39
C GLY A 64 3.57 -10.09 2.93
N LYS A 65 2.38 -10.63 3.20
CA LYS A 65 1.09 -10.01 2.87
C LYS A 65 0.47 -9.36 4.10
N LYS A 66 -0.15 -8.20 3.93
CA LYS A 66 -0.90 -7.49 4.98
C LYS A 66 -2.29 -7.14 4.47
N ASN A 67 -3.29 -7.34 5.32
CA ASN A 67 -4.67 -6.96 5.03
C ASN A 67 -4.98 -5.61 5.67
N LEU A 68 -5.48 -4.68 4.87
CA LEU A 68 -5.89 -3.35 5.29
C LEU A 68 -7.35 -3.15 4.90
N VAL A 69 -8.06 -2.29 5.62
CA VAL A 69 -9.43 -1.92 5.31
C VAL A 69 -9.48 -0.41 5.17
N HIS A 70 -10.08 0.05 4.08
CA HIS A 70 -10.30 1.46 3.85
C HIS A 70 -11.76 1.73 3.55
N GLU A 71 -12.34 2.67 4.30
CA GLU A 71 -13.70 3.14 4.05
C GLU A 71 -13.72 4.07 2.85
N LEU A 72 -14.40 3.65 1.79
CA LEU A 72 -14.78 4.53 0.70
C LEU A 72 -15.98 5.37 1.15
N CYS A 73 -15.78 6.68 1.32
CA CYS A 73 -16.85 7.65 1.53
C CYS A 73 -16.74 8.80 0.53
N PHE A 74 -17.83 9.54 0.35
CA PHE A 74 -17.89 10.74 -0.48
C PHE A 74 -18.09 12.01 0.36
N ASP A 75 -17.82 11.93 1.65
CA ASP A 75 -17.83 13.10 2.53
C ASP A 75 -16.59 13.96 2.24
N GLU A 76 -16.79 15.27 2.14
CA GLU A 76 -15.72 16.26 1.91
C GLU A 76 -14.82 15.90 0.71
N ASP A 77 -13.51 15.74 0.95
CA ASP A 77 -12.49 15.37 -0.04
C ASP A 77 -12.26 13.83 -0.11
N GLY A 78 -13.14 13.05 0.50
CA GLY A 78 -12.98 11.61 0.71
C GLY A 78 -12.04 11.27 1.86
N LYS A 79 -11.86 9.98 2.12
CA LYS A 79 -11.00 9.50 3.22
C LYS A 79 -9.57 9.27 2.76
N THR A 80 -8.61 9.72 3.57
CA THR A 80 -7.21 9.29 3.51
C THR A 80 -6.84 8.61 4.82
N GLN A 81 -6.17 7.47 4.76
CA GLN A 81 -5.80 6.70 5.95
C GLN A 81 -4.35 6.25 5.89
N SER A 82 -3.61 6.48 6.98
CA SER A 82 -2.24 6.01 7.15
C SER A 82 -2.23 4.77 8.05
N PHE A 83 -1.38 3.80 7.71
CA PHE A 83 -1.18 2.58 8.48
C PHE A 83 0.29 2.50 8.88
N LEU A 84 0.57 2.28 10.16
CA LEU A 84 1.91 1.99 10.64
C LEU A 84 2.10 0.48 10.56
N ILE A 85 3.11 0.05 9.80
CA ILE A 85 3.46 -1.36 9.65
C ILE A 85 4.81 -1.56 10.34
N GLU A 86 4.78 -2.31 11.44
CA GLU A 86 5.99 -2.69 12.15
C GLU A 86 6.75 -3.77 11.36
N ALA A 87 8.02 -3.52 11.11
CA ALA A 87 8.94 -4.50 10.55
C ALA A 87 9.77 -5.11 11.67
N ASN A 88 9.71 -6.42 11.85
CA ASN A 88 10.47 -7.11 12.89
C ASN A 88 11.83 -7.53 12.35
N ALA A 89 12.87 -6.81 12.78
CA ALA A 89 14.25 -7.02 12.34
C ALA A 89 14.79 -8.45 12.58
N GLU A 90 14.21 -9.20 13.52
CA GLU A 90 14.62 -10.58 13.85
C GLU A 90 14.17 -11.62 12.80
N ASN A 91 13.10 -11.36 12.05
CA ASN A 91 12.65 -12.22 10.95
C ASN A 91 12.94 -11.62 9.56
N ASP A 92 13.24 -10.31 9.49
CA ASP A 92 13.26 -9.53 8.26
C ASP A 92 14.58 -8.76 8.09
N ALA A 93 15.72 -9.47 8.14
CA ALA A 93 17.06 -8.90 8.02
C ALA A 93 17.25 -8.01 6.77
N ASN A 94 16.44 -8.22 5.73
CA ASN A 94 16.50 -7.46 4.48
C ASN A 94 15.70 -6.14 4.51
N PHE A 95 14.69 -5.99 5.38
CA PHE A 95 13.96 -4.73 5.53
C PHE A 95 14.79 -3.67 6.25
N ALA A 96 15.48 -4.07 7.32
CA ALA A 96 16.40 -3.18 8.03
C ALA A 96 17.54 -2.71 7.11
N ALA A 97 18.04 -3.58 6.22
CA ALA A 97 19.04 -3.21 5.23
C ALA A 97 18.52 -2.23 4.17
N SER A 98 17.28 -2.39 3.68
CA SER A 98 16.71 -1.43 2.72
C SER A 98 16.37 -0.08 3.37
N LEU A 99 15.90 -0.09 4.63
CA LEU A 99 15.63 1.11 5.40
C LEU A 99 16.93 1.85 5.76
N ALA A 100 17.96 1.14 6.21
CA ALA A 100 19.27 1.71 6.53
C ALA A 100 19.95 2.32 5.29
N ALA A 101 19.87 1.66 4.14
CA ALA A 101 20.36 2.21 2.87
C ALA A 101 19.62 3.49 2.43
N GLN A 102 18.40 3.72 2.92
CA GLN A 102 17.67 4.97 2.72
C GLN A 102 17.99 6.03 3.76
N MET A 103 18.19 5.65 5.04
CA MET A 103 18.62 6.57 6.09
C MET A 103 20.03 7.14 5.81
N ASP A 104 20.92 6.36 5.19
CA ASP A 104 22.24 6.85 4.75
C ASP A 104 22.12 7.87 3.60
N LYS A 105 21.16 7.73 2.70
CA LYS A 105 20.94 8.70 1.61
C LYS A 105 20.42 10.06 2.10
N LEU A 106 19.73 10.12 3.24
CA LEU A 106 19.32 11.39 3.87
C LEU A 106 20.47 12.08 4.62
N THR A 107 21.52 11.35 5.02
CA THR A 107 22.61 11.91 5.84
C THR A 107 23.73 12.54 5.01
N VAL A 108 23.80 12.23 3.71
CA VAL A 108 24.84 12.73 2.79
C VAL A 108 24.41 13.97 2.00
N SER A 109 23.13 14.39 2.08
CA SER A 109 22.67 15.64 1.48
C SER A 109 22.66 16.77 2.52
N LYS A 110 23.84 17.22 2.92
CA LYS A 110 24.04 18.47 3.65
C LYS A 110 25.26 19.21 3.13
#